data_AF-A0A849IKV9-F1
#
_entry.id   AF-A0A849IKV9-F1
#
_cell.length_a   1.000
_cell.length_b   1.000
_cell.length_c   1.000
_cell.angle_alpha   90.00
_cell.angle_beta   90.00
_cell.angle_gamma   90.00
#
_symmetry.space_group_name_H-M   'P 1'
#
loop_
_entity.id
_entity.type
_entity.pdbx_description
1 polymer ?
#
loop_
_entity_poly.entity_id
_entity_poly.type
_entity_poly.pdbx_seq_one_letter_code
_entity_poly.pdbx_strand_id
1 'polypeptide(L)'
;MSEVNQPDFESIWQEIKRLLEWQEGFGFFLVFSDNQRNSRRLRRRVEDATRLRTHLLQFVRPNQAETAAQVVLDAAFPKGRDLIYQENRAPLWVDLTTDPDRPDWQLARRQTLSALNRLRSAL
;
A
#
# COMPACT_ATOMS: atom_id res chain seq x y z
N MET A 1 -17.84 -16.98 -41.90
CA MET A 1 -16.46 -16.66 -41.47
C MET A 1 -16.58 -15.57 -40.42
N SER A 2 -16.30 -15.91 -39.17
CA SER A 2 -16.58 -15.07 -38.00
C SER A 2 -15.68 -13.83 -37.97
N GLU A 3 -16.26 -12.63 -37.87
CA GLU A 3 -15.54 -11.40 -37.54
C GLU A 3 -14.88 -11.58 -36.17
N VAL A 4 -13.55 -11.55 -36.15
CA VAL A 4 -12.78 -11.46 -34.92
C VAL A 4 -13.03 -10.07 -34.37
N ASN A 5 -13.97 -9.98 -33.43
CA ASN A 5 -14.30 -8.74 -32.72
C ASN A 5 -13.05 -8.33 -31.92
N GLN A 6 -12.21 -7.48 -32.50
CA GLN A 6 -11.01 -6.98 -31.84
C GLN A 6 -11.45 -6.25 -30.57
N PRO A 7 -10.98 -6.68 -29.38
CA PRO A 7 -11.35 -6.00 -28.16
C PRO A 7 -10.89 -4.53 -28.23
N ASP A 8 -11.82 -3.61 -27.95
CA ASP A 8 -11.50 -2.20 -27.86
C ASP A 8 -10.38 -1.99 -26.84
N PHE A 9 -9.45 -1.09 -27.16
CA PHE A 9 -8.27 -0.79 -26.35
C PHE A 9 -8.65 -0.47 -24.90
N GLU A 10 -9.74 0.27 -24.68
CA GLU A 10 -10.17 0.62 -23.32
C GLU A 10 -10.70 -0.60 -22.55
N SER A 11 -11.31 -1.58 -23.21
CA SER A 11 -11.72 -2.84 -22.56
C SER A 11 -10.50 -3.63 -22.06
N ILE A 12 -9.46 -3.76 -22.89
CA ILE A 12 -8.19 -4.38 -22.50
C ILE A 12 -7.54 -3.62 -21.34
N TRP A 13 -7.57 -2.28 -21.39
CA TRP A 13 -7.02 -1.46 -20.33
C TRP A 13 -7.75 -1.64 -19.00
N GLN A 14 -9.09 -1.69 -18.99
CA GLN A 14 -9.87 -1.90 -17.76
C GLN A 14 -9.58 -3.27 -17.12
N GLU A 15 -9.41 -4.30 -17.95
CA GLU A 15 -9.06 -5.65 -17.47
C GLU A 15 -7.66 -5.66 -16.83
N ILE A 16 -6.67 -5.10 -17.52
CA ILE A 16 -5.30 -4.97 -16.99
C ILE A 16 -5.28 -4.10 -15.73
N LYS A 17 -6.01 -2.99 -15.71
CA LYS A 17 -6.10 -2.10 -14.55
C LYS A 17 -6.65 -2.84 -13.32
N ARG A 18 -7.72 -3.63 -13.47
CA ARG A 18 -8.28 -4.44 -12.39
C ARG A 18 -7.27 -5.47 -11.87
N LEU A 19 -6.59 -6.19 -12.77
CA LEU A 19 -5.56 -7.16 -12.39
C LEU A 19 -4.41 -6.48 -11.64
N LEU A 20 -3.96 -5.34 -12.15
CA LEU A 20 -2.98 -4.52 -11.47
C LEU A 20 -3.51 -4.12 -10.07
N GLU A 21 -4.73 -3.61 -9.93
CA GLU A 21 -5.30 -3.13 -8.65
C GLU A 21 -5.43 -4.24 -7.60
N TRP A 22 -5.73 -5.47 -8.02
CA TRP A 22 -6.00 -6.58 -7.11
C TRP A 22 -4.77 -7.40 -6.73
N GLN A 23 -3.65 -7.25 -7.43
CA GLN A 23 -2.41 -7.96 -7.13
C GLN A 23 -1.68 -7.33 -5.92
N GLU A 24 -1.43 -8.14 -4.87
CA GLU A 24 -0.41 -7.85 -3.85
C GLU A 24 0.92 -8.47 -4.31
N GLY A 25 1.95 -7.63 -4.51
CA GLY A 25 3.29 -8.09 -4.86
C GLY A 25 3.63 -7.98 -6.35
N PHE A 26 4.21 -9.04 -6.93
CA PHE A 26 4.77 -9.04 -8.29
C PHE A 26 3.78 -9.64 -9.30
N GLY A 27 3.40 -8.84 -10.31
CA GLY A 27 2.61 -9.28 -11.45
C GLY A 27 3.43 -9.26 -12.75
N PHE A 28 3.41 -10.36 -13.51
CA PHE A 28 4.04 -10.46 -14.83
C PHE A 28 2.96 -10.53 -15.91
N PHE A 29 2.92 -9.52 -16.79
CA PHE A 29 1.91 -9.40 -17.84
C PHE A 29 2.58 -9.45 -19.22
N LEU A 30 2.15 -10.39 -20.06
CA LEU A 30 2.56 -10.49 -21.47
C LEU A 30 1.45 -9.94 -22.35
N VAL A 31 1.73 -8.87 -23.09
CA VAL A 31 0.78 -8.24 -24.01
C VAL A 31 1.24 -8.44 -25.44
N PHE A 32 0.46 -9.19 -26.22
CA PHE A 32 0.71 -9.42 -27.63
C PHE A 32 -0.16 -8.47 -28.47
N SER A 33 0.45 -7.71 -29.36
CA SER A 33 -0.27 -6.82 -30.28
C SER A 33 0.47 -6.72 -31.61
N ASP A 34 -0.30 -6.75 -32.69
CA ASP A 34 0.12 -6.45 -34.07
C ASP A 34 0.25 -4.94 -34.35
N ASN A 35 -0.23 -4.10 -33.42
CA ASN A 35 -0.28 -2.65 -33.56
C ASN A 35 0.66 -1.94 -32.56
N GLN A 36 1.81 -1.49 -33.06
CA GLN A 36 2.84 -0.83 -32.26
C GLN A 36 2.39 0.49 -31.60
N ARG A 37 1.36 1.17 -32.14
CA ARG A 37 0.82 2.39 -31.53
C ARG A 37 0.03 2.06 -30.26
N ASN A 38 -0.75 0.98 -30.30
CA ASN A 38 -1.56 0.53 -29.16
C ASN A 38 -0.67 0.01 -28.03
N SER A 39 0.41 -0.71 -28.34
CA SER A 39 1.36 -1.18 -27.32
C SER A 39 2.06 -0.02 -26.60
N ARG A 40 2.47 1.03 -27.33
CA ARG A 40 3.06 2.25 -26.72
C ARG A 40 2.07 3.00 -25.84
N ARG A 41 0.80 3.09 -26.26
CA ARG A 41 -0.28 3.74 -25.50
C ARG A 41 -0.60 2.97 -24.21
N LEU A 42 -0.64 1.63 -24.28
CA LEU A 42 -0.83 0.76 -23.13
C LEU A 42 0.35 0.88 -22.15
N ARG A 43 1.58 0.85 -22.66
CA ARG A 43 2.79 1.04 -21.83
C ARG A 43 2.73 2.32 -21.01
N ARG A 44 2.38 3.46 -21.63
CA ARG A 44 2.26 4.75 -20.93
C ARG A 44 1.17 4.70 -19.85
N ARG A 45 0.00 4.12 -20.14
CA ARG A 45 -1.08 3.97 -19.15
C ARG A 45 -0.66 3.10 -17.96
N VAL A 46 0.07 2.00 -18.20
CA VAL A 46 0.64 1.16 -17.14
C VAL A 46 1.71 1.91 -16.35
N GLU A 47 2.60 2.64 -17.02
CA GLU A 47 3.61 3.50 -16.37
C GLU A 47 2.95 4.55 -15.46
N ASP A 48 1.93 5.25 -15.95
CA ASP A 48 1.20 6.26 -15.18
C ASP A 48 0.45 5.63 -14.00
N ALA A 49 -0.23 4.50 -14.23
CA ALA A 49 -0.98 3.79 -13.20
C ALA A 49 -0.07 3.16 -12.14
N THR A 50 1.16 2.78 -12.46
CA THR A 50 2.13 2.24 -11.50
C THR A 50 2.94 3.32 -10.79
N ARG A 51 3.23 4.45 -11.44
CA ARG A 51 3.81 5.63 -10.79
C ARG A 51 2.94 6.17 -9.67
N LEU A 52 1.61 6.10 -9.82
CA LEU A 52 0.65 6.50 -8.80
C LEU A 52 0.49 5.48 -7.65
N ARG A 53 1.12 4.30 -7.73
CA ARG A 53 0.97 3.19 -6.75
C ARG A 53 2.04 3.12 -5.69
N THR A 54 3.00 4.05 -5.68
CA THR A 54 3.78 4.25 -4.46
C THR A 54 2.84 4.93 -3.47
N HIS A 55 2.15 4.13 -2.66
CA HIS A 55 1.37 4.65 -1.54
C HIS A 55 2.25 5.63 -0.75
N LEU A 56 1.69 6.79 -0.43
CA LEU A 56 2.44 7.82 0.28
C LEU A 56 2.90 7.26 1.63
N LEU A 57 4.17 7.46 1.96
CA LEU A 57 4.72 7.14 3.26
C LEU A 57 3.90 7.84 4.33
N GLN A 58 3.23 7.07 5.16
CA GLN A 58 2.46 7.58 6.28
C GLN A 58 3.37 7.77 7.47
N PHE A 59 3.36 8.96 8.08
CA PHE A 59 4.22 9.28 9.21
C PHE A 59 3.41 9.25 10.50
N VAL A 60 3.84 8.43 11.45
CA VAL A 60 3.24 8.31 12.78
C VAL A 60 4.28 8.68 13.82
N ARG A 61 4.02 9.75 14.54
CA ARG A 61 4.85 10.21 15.65
C ARG A 61 3.97 10.49 16.87
N PRO A 62 3.89 9.55 17.83
CA PRO A 62 3.18 9.81 19.07
C PRO A 62 3.79 10.99 19.81
N ASN A 63 2.94 11.78 20.46
CA ASN A 63 3.34 12.93 21.27
C ASN A 63 3.31 12.64 22.79
N GLN A 64 2.74 11.50 23.19
CA GLN A 64 2.59 11.05 24.57
C GLN A 64 3.05 9.61 24.71
N ALA A 65 3.83 9.32 25.76
CA ALA A 65 4.39 7.98 25.98
C ALA A 65 3.29 6.96 26.35
N GLU A 66 2.26 7.41 27.09
CA GLU A 66 1.17 6.58 27.63
C GLU A 66 0.28 6.02 26.52
N THR A 67 0.14 6.75 25.42
CA THR A 67 -0.73 6.38 24.28
C THR A 67 0.05 5.92 23.05
N ALA A 68 1.38 5.98 23.08
CA ALA A 68 2.24 5.71 21.92
C ALA A 68 1.99 4.35 21.28
N ALA A 69 1.89 3.29 22.08
CA ALA A 69 1.62 1.94 21.58
C ALA A 69 0.27 1.87 20.88
N GLN A 70 -0.78 2.47 21.46
CA GLN A 70 -2.12 2.45 20.89
C GLN A 70 -2.18 3.22 19.56
N VAL A 71 -1.60 4.42 19.50
CA VAL A 71 -1.53 5.24 18.28
C VAL A 71 -0.83 4.50 17.14
N VAL A 72 0.28 3.80 17.43
CA VAL A 72 1.00 3.01 16.43
C VAL A 72 0.16 1.81 15.96
N LEU A 73 -0.52 1.13 16.88
CA LEU A 73 -1.36 -0.01 16.54
C LEU A 73 -2.58 0.39 15.70
N ASP A 74 -3.21 1.51 16.02
CA ASP A 74 -4.36 2.01 15.25
C ASP A 74 -3.96 2.44 13.84
N ALA A 75 -2.75 2.98 13.66
CA ALA A 75 -2.21 3.30 12.34
C ALA A 75 -1.77 2.05 11.55
N ALA A 76 -1.20 1.05 12.22
CA ALA A 76 -0.73 -0.19 11.59
C ALA A 76 -1.88 -1.17 11.29
N PHE A 77 -2.95 -1.15 12.09
CA PHE A 77 -4.08 -2.06 12.01
C PHE A 77 -5.42 -1.31 12.19
N PRO A 78 -5.78 -0.41 11.26
CA PRO A 78 -6.97 0.41 11.39
C PRO A 78 -8.24 -0.46 11.46
N LYS A 79 -9.07 -0.21 12.49
CA LYS A 79 -10.35 -0.89 12.70
C LYS A 79 -11.48 -0.05 12.10
N GLY A 80 -12.10 -0.53 11.02
CA GLY A 80 -13.26 0.14 10.41
C GLY A 80 -12.90 1.24 9.38
N ARG A 81 -13.88 2.08 9.02
CA ARG A 81 -13.77 3.12 7.97
C ARG A 81 -13.02 4.39 8.44
N ASP A 82 -11.99 4.28 9.28
CA ASP A 82 -11.22 5.48 9.67
C ASP A 82 -10.34 5.96 8.52
N LEU A 83 -10.85 6.98 7.82
CA LEU A 83 -10.38 7.54 6.54
C LEU A 83 -8.92 8.00 6.52
N ILE A 84 -8.26 8.13 7.68
CA ILE A 84 -6.89 8.65 7.78
C ILE A 84 -5.85 7.56 7.41
N TYR A 85 -6.15 6.29 7.67
CA TYR A 85 -5.24 5.16 7.46
C TYR A 85 -5.81 4.09 6.50
N GLN A 86 -6.85 4.42 5.73
CA GLN A 86 -7.67 3.45 4.96
C GLN A 86 -6.94 2.66 3.86
N GLU A 87 -5.69 2.97 3.56
CA GLU A 87 -4.90 2.15 2.66
C GLU A 87 -4.02 1.22 3.50
N ASN A 88 -4.57 0.05 3.87
CA ASN A 88 -3.91 -1.08 4.55
C ASN A 88 -2.60 -1.59 3.88
N ARG A 89 -2.11 -0.90 2.84
CA ARG A 89 -0.92 -1.20 2.05
C ARG A 89 0.06 -0.03 1.94
N ALA A 90 -0.21 1.11 2.58
CA ALA A 90 0.73 2.22 2.60
C ALA A 90 1.93 1.94 3.51
N PRO A 91 3.17 2.26 3.09
CA PRO A 91 4.33 2.12 3.96
C PRO A 91 4.18 3.07 5.15
N LEU A 92 4.44 2.56 6.36
CA LEU A 92 4.33 3.31 7.62
C LEU A 92 5.73 3.63 8.16
N TRP A 93 6.01 4.91 8.38
CA TRP A 93 7.15 5.39 9.16
C TRP A 93 6.70 5.68 10.59
N VAL A 94 7.17 4.89 11.54
CA VAL A 94 6.89 5.06 12.97
C VAL A 94 8.10 5.72 13.65
N ASP A 95 7.92 6.95 14.13
CA ASP A 95 8.92 7.69 14.88
C ASP A 95 8.63 7.62 16.39
N LEU A 96 9.41 6.81 17.10
CA LEU A 96 9.41 6.70 18.56
C LEU A 96 10.65 7.35 19.18
N THR A 97 11.32 8.26 18.48
CA THR A 97 12.58 8.87 18.94
C THR A 97 12.39 10.01 19.94
N THR A 98 11.14 10.39 20.24
CA THR A 98 10.82 11.42 21.24
C THR A 98 11.46 11.10 22.60
N ASP A 99 12.20 12.06 23.15
CA ASP A 99 12.86 12.00 24.47
C ASP A 99 13.55 10.65 24.77
N PRO A 100 14.71 10.35 24.14
CA PRO A 100 15.38 9.05 24.23
C PRO A 100 15.76 8.63 25.65
N ASP A 101 16.11 9.61 26.49
CA ASP A 101 16.61 9.39 27.85
C ASP A 101 15.50 9.23 28.89
N ARG A 102 14.23 9.46 28.51
CA ARG A 102 13.12 9.34 29.46
C ARG A 102 12.66 7.87 29.64
N PRO A 103 12.53 7.38 30.88
CA PRO A 103 12.13 6.00 31.16
C PRO A 103 10.74 5.60 30.64
N ASP A 104 9.79 6.53 30.63
CA ASP A 104 8.44 6.33 30.10
C ASP A 104 8.45 6.06 28.59
N TRP A 105 9.24 6.81 27.83
CA TRP A 105 9.46 6.58 26.40
C TRP A 105 10.22 5.29 26.11
N GLN A 106 11.16 4.88 26.96
CA GLN A 106 11.80 3.57 26.85
C GLN A 106 10.81 2.42 27.08
N LEU A 107 9.90 2.55 28.04
CA LEU A 107 8.82 1.59 28.26
C LEU A 107 7.86 1.55 27.07
N ALA A 108 7.42 2.71 26.59
CA ALA A 108 6.51 2.85 25.45
C ALA A 108 7.08 2.20 24.18
N ARG A 109 8.37 2.38 23.88
CA ARG A 109 9.07 1.69 22.77
C ARG A 109 9.00 0.17 22.90
N ARG A 110 9.33 -0.37 24.08
CA ARG A 110 9.29 -1.82 24.33
C ARG A 110 7.88 -2.38 24.20
N GLN A 111 6.88 -1.67 24.74
CA GLN A 111 5.47 -2.07 24.65
C GLN A 111 5.00 -2.07 23.19
N THR A 112 5.31 -1.02 22.43
CA THR A 112 4.97 -0.89 21.01
C THR A 112 5.57 -2.05 20.20
N LEU A 113 6.88 -2.30 20.36
CA LEU A 113 7.56 -3.41 19.67
C LEU A 113 7.01 -4.78 20.09
N SER A 114 6.70 -4.99 21.37
CA SER A 114 6.10 -6.25 21.84
C SER A 114 4.72 -6.47 21.21
N ALA A 115 3.89 -5.43 21.15
CA ALA A 115 2.55 -5.52 20.56
C ALA A 115 2.59 -5.80 19.05
N LEU A 116 3.45 -5.09 18.31
CA LEU A 116 3.66 -5.34 16.88
C LEU A 116 4.12 -6.78 16.61
N ASN A 117 5.07 -7.27 17.41
CA ASN A 117 5.57 -8.65 17.27
C ASN A 117 4.48 -9.68 17.58
N ARG A 118 3.67 -9.48 18.62
CA ARG A 118 2.56 -10.39 18.96
C ARG A 118 1.53 -10.47 17.83
N LEU A 119 1.14 -9.33 17.27
CA LEU A 119 0.18 -9.28 16.18
C LEU A 119 0.75 -9.90 14.90
N ARG A 120 2.02 -9.67 14.59
CA ARG A 120 2.70 -10.36 13.48
C ARG A 120 2.69 -11.88 13.65
N SER A 121 2.89 -12.39 14.87
CA SER A 121 2.88 -13.83 15.14
C SER A 121 1.47 -14.45 15.16
N ALA A 122 0.42 -13.63 15.23
CA ALA A 122 -0.97 -14.08 15.23
C ALA A 122 -1.65 -14.01 13.85
N LEU A 123 -1.01 -13.36 12.88
CA LEU A 123 -1.39 -13.30 11.46
C LEU A 123 -0.73 -14.45 10.68
#